data_AF-A0A0C2BK81-F1
#
_entry.id   AF-A0A0C2BK81-F1
#
_cell.length_a   1.000
_cell.length_b   1.000
_cell.length_c   1.000
_cell.angle_alpha   90.00
_cell.angle_beta   90.00
_cell.angle_gamma   90.00
#
_symmetry.space_group_name_H-M   'P 1'
#
loop_
_entity.id
_entity.type
_entity.pdbx_description
1 polymer ?
#
loop_
_entity_poly.entity_id
_entity_poly.type
_entity_poly.pdbx_seq_one_letter_code
_entity_poly.pdbx_strand_id
1 'polypeptide(L)'
;MANGFPPFGDMNRLEMLYEKSRGTTPRLLDSTTLPSFEEPSEHSKRTFTESFHNLTGLCLKANPANSPTVMFFRPDANSLLSHPFLKKTRKSLIDLMPLAQKLEQVQRVSGKTNTVEEKYDVPEWIF
;
A
#
# COMPACT_ATOMS: atom_id res chain seq x y z
N MET A 1 1.62 -1.16 -6.83
CA MET A 1 1.98 -0.30 -7.99
C MET A 1 3.33 0.37 -7.76
N ALA A 2 3.46 1.35 -6.87
CA ALA A 2 4.73 2.07 -6.67
C ALA A 2 5.92 1.17 -6.29
N ASN A 3 5.74 0.26 -5.32
CA ASN A 3 6.81 -0.66 -4.89
C ASN A 3 6.94 -1.91 -5.77
N GLY A 4 6.06 -2.11 -6.75
CA GLY A 4 6.05 -3.34 -7.57
C GLY A 4 5.42 -4.57 -6.89
N PHE A 5 5.26 -4.59 -5.57
CA PHE A 5 4.61 -5.69 -4.82
C PHE A 5 3.56 -5.17 -3.83
N PRO A 6 2.56 -5.99 -3.45
CA PRO A 6 1.59 -5.63 -2.42
C PRO A 6 2.23 -5.68 -1.01
N PRO A 7 1.90 -4.74 -0.10
CA PRO A 7 2.29 -4.84 1.30
C PRO A 7 1.80 -6.14 1.94
N PHE A 8 2.63 -6.77 2.78
CA PHE A 8 2.32 -8.02 3.50
C PHE A 8 1.95 -9.21 2.59
N GLY A 9 2.40 -9.20 1.32
CA GLY A 9 2.04 -10.21 0.33
C GLY A 9 2.64 -11.60 0.58
N ASP A 10 3.65 -11.66 1.42
CA ASP A 10 4.42 -12.83 1.85
C ASP A 10 3.94 -13.40 3.20
N MET A 11 3.05 -12.70 3.91
CA MET A 11 2.60 -13.06 5.25
C MET A 11 1.27 -13.81 5.24
N ASN A 12 1.08 -14.71 6.21
CA ASN A 12 -0.23 -15.29 6.47
C ASN A 12 -1.20 -14.24 7.08
N ARG A 13 -2.50 -14.57 7.14
CA ARG A 13 -3.53 -13.62 7.59
C ARG A 13 -3.33 -13.16 9.04
N LEU A 14 -2.85 -14.04 9.91
CA LEU A 14 -2.65 -13.74 11.33
C LEU A 14 -1.41 -12.87 11.54
N GLU A 15 -0.30 -13.18 10.87
CA GLU A 15 0.92 -12.36 10.86
C GLU A 15 0.63 -10.95 10.34
N MET A 16 -0.11 -10.86 9.24
CA MET A 16 -0.54 -9.58 8.69
C MET A 16 -1.39 -8.78 9.68
N LEU A 17 -2.34 -9.43 10.37
CA LEU A 17 -3.16 -8.77 11.39
C LEU A 17 -2.30 -8.28 12.55
N TYR A 18 -1.35 -9.10 12.99
CA TYR A 18 -0.42 -8.77 14.07
C TYR A 18 0.41 -7.54 13.72
N GLU A 19 1.03 -7.50 12.53
CA GLU A 19 1.81 -6.36 12.07
C GLU A 19 0.96 -5.08 11.96
N LYS A 20 -0.26 -5.19 11.42
CA LYS A 20 -1.20 -4.07 11.37
C LYS A 20 -1.56 -3.55 12.76
N SER A 21 -1.76 -4.46 13.73
CA SER A 21 -2.10 -4.09 15.11
C SER A 21 -0.96 -3.36 15.82
N ARG A 22 0.29 -3.66 15.45
CA ARG A 22 1.48 -2.96 15.95
C ARG A 22 1.68 -1.57 15.33
N GLY A 23 0.86 -1.19 14.35
CA GLY A 23 1.00 0.07 13.64
C GLY A 23 2.03 0.05 12.52
N THR A 24 2.50 -1.14 12.10
CA THR A 24 3.38 -1.28 10.94
C THR A 24 2.66 -0.73 9.71
N THR A 25 3.15 0.40 9.20
CA THR A 25 2.55 1.13 8.07
C THR A 25 3.47 1.00 6.86
N PRO A 26 3.00 0.40 5.76
CA PRO A 26 3.83 0.27 4.56
C PRO A 26 4.21 1.64 4.01
N ARG A 27 5.43 1.76 3.49
CA ARG A 27 5.96 3.01 2.92
C ARG A 27 6.34 2.81 1.46
N LEU A 28 6.38 3.92 0.72
CA LEU A 28 7.00 3.94 -0.59
C LEU A 28 8.49 3.64 -0.45
N LEU A 29 9.04 2.81 -1.32
CA LEU A 29 10.47 2.50 -1.35
C LEU A 29 11.16 3.35 -2.40
N ASP A 30 11.99 4.26 -1.94
CA ASP A 30 12.80 5.17 -2.75
C ASP A 30 14.07 5.62 -2.00
N SER A 31 14.90 6.43 -2.64
CA SER A 31 16.13 6.95 -2.02
C SER A 31 15.92 7.76 -0.73
N THR A 32 14.70 8.24 -0.45
CA THR A 32 14.38 9.06 0.74
C THR A 32 13.90 8.25 1.94
N THR A 33 13.53 6.99 1.69
CA THR A 33 12.92 6.10 2.69
C THR A 33 13.77 4.89 2.99
N LEU A 34 14.65 4.51 2.08
CA LEU A 34 15.64 3.46 2.30
C LEU A 34 16.82 3.99 3.13
N PRO A 35 17.36 3.20 4.06
CA PRO A 35 18.53 3.58 4.84
C PRO A 35 19.79 3.64 3.97
N SER A 36 20.70 4.59 4.27
CA SER A 36 21.92 4.82 3.46
C SER A 36 22.92 3.65 3.47
N PHE A 37 22.77 2.70 4.40
CA PHE A 37 23.63 1.52 4.49
C PHE A 37 23.08 0.30 3.72
N GLU A 38 21.89 0.42 3.12
CA GLU A 38 21.32 -0.65 2.32
C GLU A 38 22.07 -0.79 0.98
N GLU A 39 22.16 -2.02 0.48
CA GLU A 39 22.80 -2.30 -0.80
C GLU A 39 22.05 -1.60 -1.95
N PRO A 40 22.74 -1.05 -2.97
CA PRO A 40 22.08 -0.33 -4.05
C PRO A 40 21.04 -1.22 -4.76
N SER A 41 19.77 -0.82 -4.71
CA SER A 41 18.66 -1.51 -5.37
C SER A 41 18.01 -0.60 -6.43
N GLU A 42 17.11 -1.16 -7.25
CA GLU A 42 16.32 -0.35 -8.19
C GLU A 42 15.46 0.71 -7.47
N HIS A 43 15.15 0.48 -6.19
CA HIS A 43 14.43 1.45 -5.37
C HIS A 43 15.33 2.60 -4.88
N SER A 44 16.63 2.38 -4.64
CA SER A 44 17.52 3.47 -4.23
C SER A 44 17.87 4.44 -5.36
N LYS A 45 17.64 4.03 -6.63
CA LYS A 45 17.90 4.85 -7.83
C LYS A 45 16.76 5.80 -8.20
N ARG A 46 15.60 5.69 -7.54
CA ARG A 46 14.41 6.51 -7.82
C ARG A 46 14.05 7.38 -6.62
N THR A 47 13.31 8.44 -6.88
CA THR A 47 12.82 9.36 -5.85
C THR A 47 11.38 9.75 -6.17
N PHE A 48 10.49 9.60 -5.20
CA PHE A 48 9.12 10.07 -5.32
C PHE A 48 8.99 11.51 -4.81
N THR A 49 7.97 12.22 -5.29
CA THR A 49 7.68 13.57 -4.81
C THR A 49 7.17 13.54 -3.38
N GLU A 50 7.51 14.55 -2.57
CA GLU A 50 7.02 14.69 -1.20
C GLU A 50 5.49 14.68 -1.11
N SER A 51 4.80 15.30 -2.07
CA SER A 51 3.34 15.26 -2.14
C SER A 51 2.81 13.82 -2.30
N PHE A 52 3.54 12.93 -2.96
CA PHE A 52 3.12 11.53 -3.08
C PHE A 52 3.31 10.78 -1.76
N HIS A 53 4.45 10.98 -1.09
CA HIS A 53 4.70 10.45 0.26
C HIS A 53 3.61 10.88 1.23
N ASN A 54 3.29 12.18 1.27
CA ASN A 54 2.24 12.72 2.12
C ASN A 54 0.87 12.08 1.83
N LEU A 55 0.49 11.99 0.55
CA LEU A 55 -0.76 11.36 0.13
C LEU A 55 -0.85 9.91 0.64
N THR A 56 0.18 9.11 0.41
CA THR A 56 0.19 7.71 0.86
C THR A 56 0.10 7.60 2.38
N GLY A 57 0.82 8.45 3.11
CA GLY A 57 0.76 8.51 4.57
C GLY A 57 -0.65 8.83 5.08
N LEU A 58 -1.32 9.83 4.50
CA LEU A 58 -2.70 10.18 4.86
C LEU A 58 -3.68 9.02 4.64
N CYS A 59 -3.55 8.31 3.51
CA CYS A 59 -4.44 7.20 3.18
C CYS A 59 -4.24 5.94 4.05
N LEU A 60 -3.06 5.79 4.65
CA LEU A 60 -2.67 4.63 5.45
C LEU A 60 -2.81 4.86 6.97
N LYS A 61 -3.18 6.06 7.41
CA LYS A 61 -3.49 6.32 8.83
C LYS A 61 -4.64 5.44 9.29
N ALA A 62 -4.46 4.79 10.44
CA ALA A 62 -5.56 4.15 11.15
C ALA A 62 -6.63 5.20 11.45
N ASN A 63 -7.90 4.86 11.21
CA ASN A 63 -9.02 5.73 11.54
C ASN A 63 -9.53 5.37 12.95
N PRO A 64 -9.22 6.14 14.00
CA PRO A 64 -9.93 6.02 15.25
C PRO A 64 -11.32 6.65 15.05
N ALA A 65 -12.26 5.89 14.51
CA ALA A 65 -13.64 6.33 14.24
C ALA A 65 -14.45 6.72 15.51
N ASN A 66 -13.80 6.76 16.66
CA ASN A 66 -14.40 6.82 18.00
C ASN A 66 -13.67 7.78 18.96
N SER A 67 -12.73 8.61 18.47
CA SER A 67 -12.13 9.67 19.31
C SER A 67 -12.38 11.06 18.73
N PRO A 68 -13.34 11.84 19.29
CA PRO A 68 -13.70 13.18 18.81
C PRO A 68 -12.63 14.26 19.06
N THR A 69 -11.40 13.87 19.40
CA THR A 69 -10.35 14.79 19.91
C THR A 69 -9.04 14.74 19.10
N VAL A 70 -8.89 13.85 18.11
CA VAL A 70 -7.61 13.70 17.40
C VAL A 70 -7.63 14.27 15.98
N MET A 71 -6.85 15.33 15.79
CA MET A 71 -6.57 16.06 14.52
C MET A 71 -5.84 15.22 13.44
N PHE A 72 -6.02 13.90 13.39
CA PHE A 72 -5.32 13.03 12.45
C PHE A 72 -6.29 12.03 11.80
N PHE A 73 -7.30 12.56 11.11
CA PHE A 73 -8.30 11.80 10.37
C PHE A 73 -7.78 11.36 8.99
N ARG A 74 -8.08 10.12 8.58
CA ARG A 74 -7.90 9.67 7.19
C ARG A 74 -8.90 10.42 6.31
N PRO A 75 -8.46 11.26 5.35
CA PRO A 75 -9.38 12.06 4.54
C PRO A 75 -10.37 11.17 3.77
N ASP A 76 -11.59 11.68 3.60
CA ASP A 76 -12.58 11.12 2.70
C ASP A 76 -12.17 11.34 1.23
N ALA A 77 -12.84 10.65 0.31
CA ALA A 77 -12.50 10.70 -1.10
C ALA A 77 -12.58 12.12 -1.69
N ASN A 78 -13.58 12.92 -1.29
CA ASN A 78 -13.75 14.27 -1.83
C ASN A 78 -12.69 15.23 -1.29
N SER A 79 -12.37 15.15 0.01
CA SER A 79 -11.25 15.90 0.59
C SER A 79 -9.93 15.54 -0.08
N LEU A 80 -9.71 14.26 -0.38
CA LEU A 80 -8.49 13.80 -1.03
C LEU A 80 -8.26 14.42 -2.42
N LEU A 81 -9.32 14.66 -3.20
CA LEU A 81 -9.21 15.28 -4.54
C LEU A 81 -8.57 16.69 -4.49
N SER A 82 -8.69 17.39 -3.37
CA SER A 82 -8.06 18.70 -3.17
C SER A 82 -6.55 18.62 -2.91
N HIS A 83 -6.02 17.43 -2.64
CA HIS A 83 -4.62 17.22 -2.28
C HIS A 83 -3.67 17.68 -3.41
N PRO A 84 -2.54 18.35 -3.11
CA PRO A 84 -1.62 18.89 -4.13
C PRO A 84 -1.12 17.87 -5.15
N PHE A 85 -0.99 16.61 -4.75
CA PHE A 85 -0.60 15.52 -5.66
C PHE A 85 -1.65 15.29 -6.76
N LEU A 86 -2.93 15.19 -6.38
CA LEU A 86 -4.03 14.90 -7.32
C LEU A 86 -4.44 16.13 -8.12
N LYS A 87 -4.38 17.32 -7.51
CA LYS A 87 -4.69 18.59 -8.17
C LYS A 87 -3.77 18.88 -9.36
N LYS A 88 -2.52 18.39 -9.33
CA LYS A 88 -1.51 18.55 -10.40
C LYS A 88 -1.80 17.66 -11.62
N THR A 89 -2.46 16.53 -11.45
CA THR A 89 -2.72 15.56 -12.51
C THR A 89 -4.12 15.73 -13.08
N ARG A 90 -4.30 16.77 -13.91
CA ARG A 90 -5.49 16.93 -14.78
C ARG A 90 -5.15 16.56 -16.23
N LYS A 91 -4.60 15.37 -16.41
CA LYS A 91 -4.36 14.78 -17.73
C LYS A 91 -5.54 13.91 -18.11
N SER A 92 -5.96 13.95 -19.37
CA SER A 92 -6.96 13.02 -19.86
C SER A 92 -6.39 11.60 -19.89
N LEU A 93 -7.26 10.59 -19.90
CA LEU A 93 -6.82 9.19 -20.06
C LEU A 93 -6.01 8.97 -21.34
N ILE A 94 -6.31 9.73 -22.38
CA ILE A 94 -5.62 9.66 -23.68
C ILE A 94 -4.16 10.10 -23.52
N ASP A 95 -3.91 11.16 -22.76
CA ASP A 95 -2.56 11.68 -22.48
C ASP A 95 -1.69 10.71 -21.65
N LEU A 96 -2.34 9.78 -20.94
CA LEU A 96 -1.68 8.80 -20.07
C LEU A 96 -1.48 7.43 -20.77
N MET A 97 -2.13 7.20 -21.90
CA MET A 97 -2.02 5.94 -22.66
C MET A 97 -0.57 5.53 -22.97
N PRO A 98 0.37 6.46 -23.29
CA PRO A 98 1.77 6.09 -23.52
C PRO A 98 2.49 5.50 -22.29
N LEU A 99 1.97 5.74 -21.08
CA LEU A 99 2.53 5.21 -19.83
C LEU A 99 2.00 3.82 -19.48
N ALA A 100 0.99 3.32 -20.19
CA ALA A 100 0.46 1.98 -19.97
C ALA A 100 1.49 0.94 -20.42
N GLN A 101 2.03 0.15 -19.47
CA GLN A 101 2.86 -1.00 -19.81
C GLN A 101 2.03 -2.03 -20.58
N LYS A 102 2.63 -2.67 -21.59
CA LYS A 102 2.01 -3.81 -22.26
C LYS A 102 1.79 -4.92 -21.24
N LEU A 103 0.60 -5.51 -21.23
CA LEU A 103 0.21 -6.56 -20.26
C LEU A 103 1.17 -7.75 -20.23
N GLU A 104 1.84 -8.05 -21.35
CA GLU A 104 2.86 -9.11 -21.49
C GLU A 104 4.12 -8.86 -20.64
N GLN A 105 4.40 -7.60 -20.28
CA GLN A 105 5.57 -7.21 -19.48
C GLN A 105 5.26 -7.16 -17.97
N VAL A 106 4.01 -7.37 -17.57
CA VAL A 106 3.59 -7.28 -16.17
C VAL A 106 3.58 -8.67 -15.54
N GLN A 107 4.65 -9.00 -14.80
CA GLN A 107 4.67 -10.22 -14.00
C GLN A 107 3.63 -10.11 -12.87
N ARG A 108 2.64 -11.02 -12.87
CA ARG A 108 1.61 -11.07 -11.82
C ARG A 108 2.25 -11.52 -10.52
N VAL A 109 2.53 -10.59 -9.63
CA VAL A 109 2.94 -10.85 -8.24
C VAL A 109 1.68 -11.16 -7.40
N SER A 110 0.96 -12.21 -7.76
CA SER A 110 -0.06 -12.80 -6.88
C SER A 110 0.47 -14.14 -6.41
N GLY A 111 1.22 -14.11 -5.31
CA GLY A 111 1.76 -15.29 -4.63
C GLY A 111 0.69 -16.09 -3.90
N LYS A 112 -0.37 -16.52 -4.59
CA LYS A 112 -1.26 -17.56 -4.08
C LYS A 112 -1.07 -18.81 -4.92
N THR A 113 -0.05 -19.59 -4.58
CA THR A 113 -0.12 -21.04 -4.82
C THR A 113 -1.31 -21.56 -4.04
N ASN A 114 -2.18 -22.29 -4.74
CA ASN A 114 -3.36 -23.00 -4.28
C ASN A 114 -3.41 -23.18 -2.76
N THR A 115 -4.41 -22.55 -2.12
CA THR A 115 -4.81 -22.87 -0.76
C THR A 115 -5.08 -24.37 -0.71
N VAL A 116 -4.20 -25.12 -0.05
CA VAL A 116 -4.56 -26.45 0.44
C VAL A 116 -5.65 -26.18 1.47
N GLU A 117 -6.87 -26.62 1.17
CA GLU A 117 -7.96 -26.63 2.13
C GLU A 117 -7.57 -27.58 3.27
N GLU A 118 -6.90 -27.07 4.30
CA GLU A 118 -6.85 -27.77 5.57
C GLU A 118 -8.26 -27.76 6.17
N LYS A 119 -8.95 -28.87 5.95
CA LYS A 119 -10.22 -29.19 6.57
C LYS A 119 -9.97 -29.40 8.06
N TYR A 120 -10.05 -28.34 8.85
CA TYR A 120 -10.13 -28.47 10.29
C TYR A 120 -11.50 -29.04 10.64
N ASP A 121 -11.51 -30.29 11.06
CA ASP A 121 -12.69 -30.93 11.65
C ASP A 121 -12.92 -30.26 13.00
N VAL A 122 -13.84 -29.28 13.03
CA VAL A 122 -14.21 -28.57 14.25
C VAL A 122 -15.09 -29.51 15.07
N PRO A 123 -14.67 -29.93 16.28
CA PRO A 123 -15.49 -30.82 17.09
C PRO A 123 -16.79 -30.12 17.54
N GLU A 124 -17.88 -30.89 17.53
CA GLU A 124 -19.26 -30.46 17.69
C GLU A 124 -19.61 -29.80 19.05
N TRP A 125 -18.67 -29.70 19.99
CA TRP A 125 -18.88 -29.06 21.30
C TRP A 125 -18.64 -27.54 21.28
N ILE A 126 -18.32 -26.96 20.11
CA ILE A 126 -18.30 -25.51 19.90
C ILE A 126 -19.63 -25.09 19.22
N PHE A 127 -20.76 -25.34 19.88
CA PHE A 127 -22.04 -24.65 19.69
C PHE A 127 -22.80 -24.63 21.00
#